data_AF-A0A9J6FBR4-F1
#
_entry.id   AF-A0A9J6FBR4-F1
#
_cell.length_a   1.000
_cell.length_b   1.000
_cell.length_c   1.000
_cell.angle_alpha   90.00
_cell.angle_beta   90.00
_cell.angle_gamma   90.00
#
_symmetry.space_group_name_H-M   'P 1'
#
loop_
_entity.id
_entity.type
_entity.pdbx_description
1 polymer ?
#
loop_
_entity_poly.entity_id
_entity_poly.type
_entity_poly.pdbx_seq_one_letter_code
_entity_poly.pdbx_strand_id
1 'polypeptide(L)'
;MLKAKRQCKERACFVPLCRSGYRSNKEKVSLFTAPADPARLAEWESRIKRAERRLTPNAVVCEKHFEKECTERSFQITMNGVVNELAREKPRLKPDAVPTVFDNYLTHLVPKKTAKRKVRNLCDQGAGS
;
A
#
# COMPACT_ATOMS: atom_id res chain seq x y z
N MET A 1 -14.33 -8.34 28.48
CA MET A 1 -14.09 -8.44 27.01
C MET A 1 -13.21 -7.28 26.57
N LEU A 2 -11.92 -7.51 26.29
CA LEU A 2 -11.02 -6.46 25.80
C LEU A 2 -11.48 -6.06 24.39
N LYS A 3 -12.07 -4.86 24.24
CA LYS A 3 -12.36 -4.31 22.92
C LYS A 3 -11.02 -4.11 22.20
N ALA A 4 -10.82 -4.81 21.08
CA ALA A 4 -9.64 -4.62 20.25
C ALA A 4 -9.50 -3.13 19.90
N LYS A 5 -8.37 -2.52 20.27
CA LYS A 5 -8.07 -1.13 19.89
C LYS A 5 -8.19 -1.03 18.37
N ARG A 6 -9.01 -0.07 17.88
CA ARG A 6 -9.09 0.24 16.45
C ARG A 6 -7.69 0.57 15.95
N GLN A 7 -7.11 -0.35 15.20
CA GLN A 7 -5.79 -0.16 14.63
C GLN A 7 -5.90 0.94 13.56
N CYS A 8 -5.20 2.07 13.77
CA CYS A 8 -5.15 3.15 12.79
C CYS A 8 -4.34 2.65 11.59
N LYS A 9 -5.04 2.31 10.51
CA LYS A 9 -4.42 1.82 9.27
C LYS A 9 -3.85 2.98 8.47
N GLU A 10 -2.78 2.71 7.73
CA GLU A 10 -2.24 3.69 6.78
C GLU A 10 -3.30 4.03 5.72
N ARG A 11 -3.31 5.30 5.28
CA ARG A 11 -4.21 5.77 4.21
C ARG A 11 -3.57 5.76 2.83
N ALA A 12 -2.24 5.62 2.79
CA ALA A 12 -1.45 5.65 1.56
C ALA A 12 -0.86 4.27 1.29
N CYS A 13 -0.71 3.93 0.01
CA CYS A 13 -0.12 2.68 -0.41
C CYS A 13 1.33 2.53 0.07
N PHE A 14 1.68 1.35 0.57
CA PHE A 14 3.02 1.02 1.05
C PHE A 14 4.05 0.88 -0.09
N VAL A 15 3.60 0.55 -1.30
CA VAL A 15 4.48 0.28 -2.44
C VAL A 15 5.24 1.54 -2.86
N PRO A 16 6.58 1.46 -3.06
CA PRO A 16 7.37 2.59 -3.53
C PRO A 16 6.79 3.25 -4.78
N LEU A 17 6.88 4.59 -4.85
CA LEU A 17 6.30 5.43 -5.93
C LEU A 17 4.79 5.38 -6.12
N CYS A 18 4.06 4.54 -5.41
CA CYS A 18 2.62 4.53 -5.51
C CYS A 18 2.04 5.73 -4.75
N ARG A 19 1.37 6.61 -5.49
CA ARG A 19 0.68 7.80 -4.92
C ARG A 19 -0.77 7.50 -4.54
N SER A 20 -1.21 6.26 -4.62
CA SER A 20 -2.57 5.88 -4.21
C SER A 20 -2.80 6.17 -2.73
N GLY A 21 -3.93 6.82 -2.42
CA GLY A 21 -4.30 7.18 -1.05
C GLY A 21 -3.64 8.45 -0.51
N TYR A 22 -2.75 9.09 -1.27
CA TYR A 22 -2.27 10.44 -0.96
C TYR A 22 -3.40 11.44 -1.16
N ARG A 23 -3.48 12.48 -0.29
CA ARG A 23 -4.51 13.51 -0.41
C ARG A 23 -4.51 14.26 -1.74
N SER A 24 -3.36 14.33 -2.40
CA SER A 24 -3.21 14.94 -3.72
C SER A 24 -3.73 14.05 -4.86
N ASN A 25 -3.85 12.74 -4.65
CA ASN A 25 -4.38 11.83 -5.66
C ASN A 25 -5.90 11.67 -5.46
N LYS A 26 -6.67 12.12 -6.46
CA LYS A 26 -8.14 12.04 -6.44
C LYS A 26 -8.69 10.68 -6.87
N GLU A 27 -7.83 9.81 -7.41
CA GLU A 27 -8.21 8.47 -7.84
C GLU A 27 -8.61 7.62 -6.64
N LYS A 28 -9.84 7.08 -6.68
CA LYS A 28 -10.33 6.16 -5.67
C LYS A 28 -9.92 4.75 -6.07
N VAL A 29 -9.05 4.16 -5.26
CA VAL A 29 -8.64 2.76 -5.38
C VAL A 29 -8.92 2.02 -4.08
N SER A 30 -9.18 0.74 -4.20
CA SER A 30 -9.32 -0.14 -3.04
C SER A 30 -7.97 -0.34 -2.38
N LEU A 31 -7.93 -0.24 -1.05
CA LEU A 31 -6.74 -0.44 -0.23
C LEU A 31 -6.91 -1.70 0.62
N PHE A 32 -5.99 -2.64 0.46
CA PHE A 32 -5.97 -3.90 1.18
C PHE A 32 -4.95 -3.84 2.30
N THR A 33 -5.36 -4.23 3.50
CA THR A 33 -4.46 -4.28 4.67
C THR A 33 -3.49 -5.45 4.52
N ALA A 34 -2.25 -5.25 4.94
CA ALA A 34 -1.29 -6.34 5.05
C ALA A 34 -1.86 -7.49 5.90
N PRO A 35 -1.55 -8.75 5.57
CA PRO A 35 -2.00 -9.89 6.36
C PRO A 35 -1.42 -9.82 7.77
N ALA A 36 -2.21 -10.23 8.76
CA ALA A 36 -1.75 -10.36 10.15
C ALA A 36 -0.86 -11.58 10.35
N ASP A 37 -0.99 -12.58 9.47
CA ASP A 37 -0.15 -13.77 9.47
C ASP A 37 1.30 -13.42 9.11
N PRO A 38 2.28 -13.75 9.96
CA PRO A 38 3.69 -13.38 9.73
C PRO A 38 4.28 -13.97 8.45
N ALA A 39 3.91 -15.20 8.07
CA ALA A 39 4.46 -15.84 6.87
C ALA A 39 3.99 -15.12 5.61
N ARG A 40 2.70 -14.80 5.54
CA ARG A 40 2.11 -14.03 4.43
C ARG A 40 2.61 -12.59 4.41
N LEU A 41 2.84 -11.99 5.58
CA LEU A 41 3.41 -10.64 5.67
C LEU A 41 4.85 -10.62 5.14
N ALA A 42 5.67 -11.61 5.49
CA ALA A 42 7.03 -11.76 4.96
C ALA A 42 7.00 -11.98 3.44
N GLU A 43 6.03 -12.72 2.91
CA GLU A 43 5.84 -12.89 1.48
C GLU A 43 5.54 -11.56 0.79
N TRP A 44 4.59 -10.77 1.31
CA TRP A 44 4.32 -9.42 0.79
C TRP A 44 5.55 -8.51 0.85
N GLU A 45 6.29 -8.54 1.95
CA GLU A 45 7.51 -7.75 2.13
C GLU A 45 8.58 -8.13 1.10
N SER A 46 8.79 -9.42 0.88
CA SER A 46 9.76 -9.96 -0.09
C SER A 46 9.43 -9.56 -1.54
N ARG A 47 8.15 -9.37 -1.87
CA ARG A 47 7.70 -8.94 -3.20
C ARG A 47 7.88 -7.45 -3.41
N ILE A 48 7.55 -6.63 -2.41
CA ILE A 48 7.59 -5.16 -2.52
C ILE A 48 9.04 -4.62 -2.46
N LYS A 49 9.96 -5.36 -1.82
CA LYS A 49 11.41 -5.07 -1.77
C LYS A 49 11.73 -3.59 -1.47
N ARG A 50 11.24 -3.09 -0.34
CA ARG A 50 11.49 -1.72 0.12
C ARG A 50 12.66 -1.69 1.11
N ALA A 51 13.77 -1.05 0.74
CA ALA A 51 14.98 -1.01 1.57
C ALA A 51 14.84 -0.11 2.81
N GLU A 52 14.13 1.01 2.69
CA GLU A 52 14.06 2.04 3.74
C GLU A 52 13.09 1.70 4.88
N ARG A 53 12.09 0.84 4.64
CA ARG A 53 10.97 0.62 5.57
C ARG A 53 10.45 -0.80 5.50
N ARG A 54 10.27 -1.42 6.67
CA ARG A 54 9.64 -2.74 6.85
C ARG A 54 8.12 -2.68 6.72
N LEU A 55 7.53 -3.75 6.22
CA LEU A 55 6.08 -3.89 6.14
C LEU A 55 5.52 -4.12 7.55
N THR A 56 4.49 -3.37 7.93
CA THR A 56 3.78 -3.56 9.21
C THR A 56 2.36 -4.05 8.96
N PRO A 57 1.70 -4.71 9.93
CA PRO A 57 0.29 -5.11 9.80
C PRO A 57 -0.68 -3.94 9.59
N ASN A 58 -0.25 -2.70 9.86
CA ASN A 58 -1.05 -1.48 9.66
C ASN A 58 -0.92 -0.93 8.23
N ALA A 59 0.08 -1.40 7.49
CA ALA A 59 0.34 -0.97 6.13
C ALA A 59 -0.78 -1.45 5.19
N VAL A 60 -0.97 -0.69 4.11
CA VAL A 60 -1.97 -1.01 3.08
C VAL A 60 -1.35 -1.01 1.70
N VAL A 61 -1.82 -1.89 0.82
CA VAL A 61 -1.42 -1.97 -0.59
C VAL A 61 -2.65 -1.77 -1.45
N CYS A 62 -2.56 -0.95 -2.50
CA CYS A 62 -3.71 -0.69 -3.37
C CYS A 62 -3.93 -1.82 -4.39
N GLU A 63 -5.15 -1.92 -4.90
CA GLU A 63 -5.55 -2.97 -5.85
C GLU A 63 -4.74 -3.01 -7.14
N LYS A 64 -4.07 -1.92 -7.52
CA LYS A 64 -3.21 -1.86 -8.71
C LYS A 64 -2.02 -2.81 -8.65
N HIS A 65 -1.61 -3.22 -7.44
CA HIS A 65 -0.48 -4.10 -7.24
C HIS A 65 -0.86 -5.58 -7.22
N PHE A 66 -2.15 -5.88 -7.33
CA PHE A 66 -2.67 -7.24 -7.39
C PHE A 66 -3.26 -7.49 -8.77
N GLU A 67 -3.18 -8.73 -9.22
CA GLU A 67 -3.93 -9.17 -10.39
C GLU A 67 -5.42 -9.04 -10.13
N LYS A 68 -6.18 -8.69 -11.17
CA LYS A 68 -7.63 -8.49 -11.07
C LYS A 68 -8.33 -9.76 -10.59
N GLU A 69 -7.79 -10.92 -10.95
CA GLU A 69 -8.29 -12.25 -10.58
C GLU A 69 -8.07 -12.58 -9.09
N CYS A 70 -7.10 -11.94 -8.44
CA CYS A 70 -6.86 -12.08 -7.01
C CYS A 70 -7.80 -11.20 -6.17
N THR A 71 -8.55 -10.29 -6.81
CA THR A 71 -9.48 -9.38 -6.15
C THR A 71 -10.92 -9.82 -6.35
N GLU A 72 -11.54 -10.26 -5.26
CA GLU A 72 -12.95 -10.64 -5.21
C GLU A 72 -13.82 -9.38 -5.04
N ARG A 73 -14.56 -9.02 -6.09
CA ARG A 73 -15.55 -7.93 -6.07
C ARG A 73 -16.99 -8.41 -5.94
N SER A 74 -17.27 -9.69 -6.20
CA SER A 74 -18.57 -10.31 -5.98
C SER A 74 -18.46 -11.52 -5.06
N PHE A 75 -19.60 -12.00 -4.58
CA PHE A 75 -19.73 -13.26 -3.86
C PHE A 75 -21.03 -13.93 -4.29
N GLN A 76 -21.04 -15.26 -4.26
CA GLN A 76 -22.23 -16.04 -4.55
C GLN A 76 -22.92 -16.39 -3.23
N ILE A 77 -24.24 -16.19 -3.18
CA ILE A 77 -25.07 -16.64 -2.07
C ILE A 77 -26.19 -17.52 -2.63
N THR A 78 -26.43 -18.66 -1.99
CA THR A 78 -27.55 -19.53 -2.36
C THR A 78 -28.73 -19.19 -1.48
N MET A 79 -29.81 -18.71 -2.09
CA MET A 79 -31.08 -18.47 -1.42
C MET A 79 -32.14 -19.35 -2.07
N ASN A 80 -32.77 -20.23 -1.27
CA ASN A 80 -33.83 -21.15 -1.72
C ASN A 80 -33.42 -22.01 -2.94
N GLY A 81 -32.17 -22.48 -2.98
CA GLY A 81 -31.64 -23.28 -4.09
C GLY A 81 -31.23 -22.47 -5.34
N VAL A 82 -31.44 -21.15 -5.34
CA VAL A 82 -31.02 -20.26 -6.42
C VAL A 82 -29.70 -19.59 -6.04
N VAL A 83 -28.68 -19.79 -6.88
CA VAL A 83 -27.39 -19.12 -6.74
C VAL A 83 -27.52 -17.69 -7.28
N ASN A 84 -27.33 -16.71 -6.41
CA ASN A 84 -27.31 -15.29 -6.76
C ASN A 84 -25.90 -14.75 -6.62
N GLU A 85 -25.42 -14.00 -7.62
CA GLU A 85 -24.15 -13.29 -7.57
C GLU A 85 -24.38 -11.84 -7.12
N LEU A 86 -23.79 -11.47 -5.98
CA LEU A 86 -23.94 -10.15 -5.38
C LEU A 86 -22.59 -9.42 -5.38
N ALA A 87 -22.60 -8.13 -5.70
CA ALA A 87 -21.43 -7.28 -5.57
C ALA A 87 -21.11 -7.04 -4.08
N ARG A 88 -19.82 -7.09 -3.72
CA ARG A 88 -19.33 -6.72 -2.39
C ARG A 88 -19.24 -5.20 -2.28
N GLU A 89 -19.69 -4.65 -1.15
CA GLU A 89 -19.43 -3.23 -0.82
C GLU A 89 -17.94 -2.91 -0.74
N LYS A 90 -17.14 -3.88 -0.27
CA LYS A 90 -15.70 -3.76 -0.12
C LYS A 90 -15.03 -4.93 -0.83
N PRO A 91 -14.19 -4.68 -1.85
CA PRO A 91 -13.39 -5.71 -2.46
C PRO A 91 -12.53 -6.43 -1.41
N ARG A 92 -12.27 -7.70 -1.63
CA ARG A 92 -11.38 -8.51 -0.81
C ARG A 92 -10.32 -9.16 -1.68
N LEU A 93 -9.16 -9.43 -1.10
CA LEU A 93 -8.17 -10.26 -1.73
C LEU A 93 -8.46 -11.73 -1.40
N LYS A 94 -8.15 -12.61 -2.36
CA LYS A 94 -8.02 -14.05 -2.08
C LYS A 94 -6.97 -14.28 -0.99
N PRO A 95 -7.11 -15.34 -0.17
CA PRO A 95 -6.24 -15.58 0.97
C PRO A 95 -4.76 -15.75 0.58
N ASP A 96 -4.51 -16.30 -0.60
CA ASP A 96 -3.21 -16.57 -1.21
C ASP A 96 -2.69 -15.43 -2.11
N ALA A 97 -3.48 -14.37 -2.33
CA ALA A 97 -3.09 -13.22 -3.13
C ALA A 97 -1.85 -12.48 -2.58
N VAL A 98 -0.88 -12.22 -3.45
CA VAL A 98 0.31 -11.43 -3.16
C VAL A 98 0.46 -10.31 -4.18
N PRO A 99 1.11 -9.19 -3.82
CA PRO A 99 1.32 -8.13 -4.79
C PRO A 99 2.38 -8.58 -5.81
N THR A 100 1.98 -8.66 -7.08
CA THR A 100 2.82 -9.09 -8.21
C THR A 100 3.08 -7.98 -9.22
N VAL A 101 2.24 -6.93 -9.25
CA VAL A 101 2.27 -5.89 -10.29
C VAL A 101 3.03 -4.65 -9.79
N PHE A 102 4.16 -4.36 -10.43
CA PHE A 102 5.07 -3.27 -10.03
C PHE A 102 5.64 -2.50 -11.24
N ASP A 103 4.81 -1.79 -11.98
CA ASP A 103 5.21 -1.11 -13.23
C ASP A 103 6.32 -0.05 -13.06
N ASN A 104 6.47 0.52 -11.85
CA ASN A 104 7.41 1.63 -11.59
C ASN A 104 8.70 1.22 -10.83
N TYR A 105 8.90 -0.07 -10.54
CA TYR A 105 10.00 -0.51 -9.67
C TYR A 105 11.40 -0.37 -10.29
N LEU A 106 11.51 -0.49 -11.61
CA LEU A 106 12.79 -0.45 -12.33
C LEU A 106 13.56 0.88 -12.14
N THR A 107 12.85 1.99 -11.92
CA THR A 107 13.50 3.29 -11.71
C THR A 107 14.12 3.47 -10.32
N HIS A 108 13.74 2.64 -9.33
CA HIS A 108 14.23 2.70 -7.95
C HIS A 108 15.44 1.80 -7.68
N LEU A 109 15.66 0.80 -8.52
CA LEU A 109 16.84 -0.06 -8.43
C LEU A 109 18.09 0.61 -8.97
N VAL A 110 17.93 1.66 -9.78
CA VAL A 110 19.06 2.47 -10.24
C VAL A 110 19.53 3.33 -9.07
N PRO A 111 20.78 3.16 -8.58
CA PRO A 111 21.33 4.03 -7.57
C PRO A 111 21.33 5.46 -8.11
N LYS A 112 20.49 6.33 -7.56
CA LYS A 112 20.53 7.76 -7.93
C LYS A 112 21.84 8.32 -7.37
N LYS A 113 22.74 8.74 -8.26
CA LYS A 113 23.91 9.55 -7.87
C LYS A 113 23.40 10.72 -7.05
N THR A 114 23.75 10.78 -5.78
CA THR A 114 23.28 11.84 -4.88
C THR A 114 23.81 13.18 -5.39
N ALA A 115 22.92 14.05 -5.87
CA ALA A 115 23.30 15.42 -6.18
C ALA A 115 23.70 16.10 -4.86
N LYS A 116 24.92 16.65 -4.81
CA LYS A 116 25.43 17.39 -3.65
C LYS A 116 24.43 18.50 -3.31
N ARG A 117 23.80 18.39 -2.15
CA ARG A 117 22.84 19.39 -1.66
C ARG A 117 23.63 20.70 -1.48
N LYS A 118 23.30 21.75 -2.24
CA LYS A 118 23.94 23.06 -2.10
C LYS A 118 23.65 23.55 -0.68
N VAL A 119 24.69 23.61 0.14
CA VAL A 119 24.61 24.21 1.48
C VAL A 119 24.17 25.66 1.27
N ARG A 120 22.99 26.01 1.79
CA ARG A 120 22.60 27.41 1.89
C ARG A 120 23.31 27.94 3.13
N ASN A 121 24.35 28.73 2.93
CA ASN A 121 25.00 29.44 4.02
C ASN A 121 23.98 30.42 4.60
N LEU A 122 23.53 30.14 5.83
CA LEU A 122 22.81 31.08 6.68
C LEU A 122 23.86 31.71 7.61
N CYS A 123 24.51 32.78 7.16
CA CYS A 123 25.18 33.72 8.04
C CYS A 123 25.35 35.05 7.29
N ASP A 124 24.51 36.02 7.64
CA ASP A 124 24.99 37.37 7.93
C ASP A 124 24.00 38.03 8.89
N GLN A 125 24.35 38.01 10.18
CA GLN A 125 23.87 38.99 11.14
C GLN A 125 24.97 40.04 11.27
N GLY A 126 24.62 41.31 11.06
CA GLY A 126 25.44 42.49 11.37
C GLY A 126 24.72 43.73 10.82
N ALA A 127 24.02 44.54 11.62
CA ALA A 127 24.51 45.57 12.55
C ALA A 127 24.96 46.87 11.83
N GLY A 128 24.33 47.99 12.22
CA GLY A 128 24.74 49.39 11.93
C GLY A 128 24.04 50.00 10.71
N SER A 129 23.45 51.20 10.76
CA SER A 129 23.40 52.26 11.78
C SER A 129 22.12 53.09 11.58
#